data_AF-A0A2H3BPU1-F1
#
_entry.id   AF-A0A2H3BPU1-F1
#
_cell.length_a   1.000
_cell.length_b   1.000
_cell.length_c   1.000
_cell.angle_alpha   90.00
_cell.angle_beta   90.00
_cell.angle_gamma   90.00
#
_symmetry.space_group_name_H-M   'P 1'
#
loop_
_entity.id
_entity.type
_entity.pdbx_description
1 polymer ?
#
loop_
_entity_poly.entity_id
_entity_poly.type
_entity_poly.pdbx_seq_one_letter_code
_entity_poly.pdbx_strand_id
1 'polypeptide(L)'
;MVLLLFYATIILRAYVLGRTSDRRRIPKASEIPKVDIENHESANALFRESAAVAPYDTVYYFDQLTDHDDPSKGTFKQRYWPSAEFYTEGGPIIFMNAGEVDASGTVTSTFPRMPSFYRTAVIVLVQKRCREPDRWELPRPSVAAAHGLVSWMITAHPDVFWIGYASSAVVQVQLLLAILRTHSREYAKNCSAAVEAVIAYIDEVFFGTDTEMQMKIQSISGFNSSNLALVEALRSDLWSWQELQPTTGSGASFY
;
A
#
# COMPACT_ATOMS: atom_id res chain seq x y z
N MET A 1 -9.48 8.77 -38.23
CA MET A 1 -9.11 10.18 -37.95
C MET A 1 -9.69 10.70 -36.63
N VAL A 2 -10.91 10.29 -36.23
CA VAL A 2 -11.55 10.73 -34.95
C VAL A 2 -10.89 10.14 -33.69
N LEU A 3 -10.43 8.87 -33.72
CA LEU A 3 -9.72 8.26 -32.58
C LEU A 3 -8.37 8.94 -32.24
N LEU A 4 -7.63 9.40 -33.25
CA LEU A 4 -6.35 10.08 -33.06
C LEU A 4 -6.50 11.44 -32.36
N LEU A 5 -7.59 12.15 -32.64
CA LEU A 5 -7.92 13.43 -31.98
C LEU A 5 -8.38 13.21 -30.52
N PHE A 6 -9.05 12.08 -30.23
CA PHE A 6 -9.46 11.71 -28.87
C PHE A 6 -8.25 11.34 -27.99
N TYR A 7 -7.29 10.58 -28.52
CA TYR A 7 -6.05 10.29 -27.81
C TYR A 7 -5.15 11.52 -27.64
N ALA A 8 -5.06 12.39 -28.65
CA ALA A 8 -4.27 13.61 -28.58
C ALA A 8 -4.80 14.59 -27.51
N THR A 9 -6.12 14.69 -27.34
CA THR A 9 -6.74 15.54 -26.31
C THR A 9 -6.57 15.00 -24.89
N ILE A 10 -6.59 13.67 -24.70
CA ILE A 10 -6.28 13.04 -23.42
C ILE A 10 -4.80 13.25 -23.04
N ILE A 11 -3.88 13.07 -24.00
CA ILE A 11 -2.45 13.29 -23.79
C ILE A 11 -2.16 14.76 -23.47
N LEU A 12 -2.79 15.70 -24.19
CA LEU A 12 -2.61 17.14 -23.95
C LEU A 12 -3.19 17.57 -22.60
N ARG A 13 -4.34 17.02 -22.17
CA ARG A 13 -4.90 17.29 -20.83
C ARG A 13 -4.03 16.72 -19.71
N ALA A 14 -3.48 15.51 -19.87
CA ALA A 14 -2.53 14.93 -18.91
C ALA A 14 -1.22 15.74 -18.84
N TYR A 15 -0.74 16.26 -19.97
CA TYR A 15 0.48 17.07 -20.05
C TYR A 15 0.30 18.47 -19.45
N VAL A 16 -0.88 19.09 -19.63
CA VAL A 16 -1.22 20.40 -19.05
C VAL A 16 -1.47 20.29 -17.53
N LEU A 17 -2.17 19.25 -17.07
CA LEU A 17 -2.38 18.98 -15.63
C LEU A 17 -1.07 18.57 -14.91
N GLY A 18 -0.15 17.92 -15.61
CA GLY A 18 1.19 17.60 -15.09
C GLY A 18 2.14 18.79 -15.00
N ARG A 19 1.84 19.92 -15.67
CA ARG A 19 2.67 21.13 -15.66
C ARG A 19 2.27 22.17 -14.62
N THR A 20 1.13 22.04 -13.97
CA THR A 20 0.78 22.87 -12.81
C THR A 20 1.35 22.28 -11.53
N SER A 21 2.64 21.92 -11.53
CA SER A 21 3.42 21.93 -10.30
C SER A 21 3.75 23.38 -10.01
N ASP A 22 2.74 24.10 -9.52
CA ASP A 22 2.97 25.33 -8.80
C ASP A 22 3.85 24.94 -7.61
N ARG A 23 5.14 25.28 -7.68
CA ARG A 23 6.08 25.20 -6.56
C ARG A 23 5.64 26.22 -5.51
N ARG A 24 4.47 25.99 -4.92
CA ARG A 24 4.03 26.75 -3.75
C ARG A 24 5.10 26.51 -2.70
N ARG A 25 5.71 27.61 -2.26
CA ARG A 25 6.56 27.63 -1.07
C ARG A 25 5.87 26.81 0.00
N ILE A 26 6.54 25.78 0.50
CA ILE A 26 6.11 25.08 1.71
C ILE A 26 5.95 26.20 2.76
N PRO A 27 4.72 26.49 3.25
CA PRO A 27 4.55 27.47 4.29
C PRO A 27 5.45 27.08 5.46
N LYS A 28 6.15 28.06 6.04
CA LYS A 28 6.87 27.84 7.29
C LYS A 28 5.86 27.21 8.26
N ALA A 29 6.15 25.99 8.74
CA ALA A 29 5.24 25.27 9.61
C ALA A 29 4.81 26.19 10.75
N SER A 30 3.54 26.60 10.74
CA SER A 30 2.91 27.24 11.87
C SER A 30 3.11 26.33 13.08
N GLU A 31 3.31 26.92 14.27
CA GLU A 31 3.38 26.15 15.51
C GLU A 31 2.24 25.13 15.54
N ILE A 32 2.56 23.90 15.97
CA ILE A 32 1.62 22.78 16.05
C ILE A 32 0.44 23.27 16.91
N PRO A 33 -0.75 23.48 16.31
CA PRO A 33 -1.92 23.84 17.06
C PRO A 33 -2.21 22.69 18.03
N LYS A 34 -2.21 22.98 19.33
CA LYS A 34 -2.64 22.01 20.32
C LYS A 34 -4.15 21.83 20.15
N VAL A 35 -4.57 20.65 19.72
CA VAL A 35 -5.98 20.28 19.75
C VAL A 35 -6.31 19.98 21.20
N ASP A 36 -7.16 20.79 21.81
CA ASP A 36 -7.77 20.47 23.10
C ASP A 36 -8.73 19.30 22.87
N ILE A 37 -8.27 18.10 23.18
CA ILE A 37 -9.10 16.90 23.16
C ILE A 37 -9.95 16.99 24.43
N GLU A 38 -11.26 17.24 24.31
CA GLU A 38 -12.20 17.39 25.43
C GLU A 38 -12.15 16.25 26.48
N ASN A 39 -11.53 15.12 26.12
CA ASN A 39 -11.37 13.94 26.97
C ASN A 39 -9.90 13.49 27.13
N HIS A 40 -8.96 14.43 27.24
CA HIS A 40 -7.55 14.15 27.54
C HIS A 40 -7.39 13.15 28.68
N GLU A 41 -8.22 13.21 29.72
CA GLU A 41 -8.09 12.35 30.89
C GLU A 41 -8.37 10.88 30.58
N SER A 42 -9.39 10.57 29.77
CA SER A 42 -9.71 9.18 29.37
C SER A 42 -8.69 8.62 28.38
N ALA A 43 -8.24 9.42 27.41
CA ALA A 43 -7.19 9.02 26.47
C ALA A 43 -5.86 8.80 27.21
N ASN A 44 -5.48 9.72 28.10
CA ASN A 44 -4.30 9.58 28.94
C ASN A 44 -4.43 8.41 29.92
N ALA A 45 -5.62 8.10 30.44
CA ALA A 45 -5.84 6.93 31.28
C ALA A 45 -5.62 5.62 30.51
N LEU A 46 -6.16 5.50 29.29
CA LEU A 46 -5.90 4.37 28.39
C LEU A 46 -4.40 4.22 28.10
N PHE A 47 -3.71 5.33 27.81
CA PHE A 47 -2.27 5.29 27.54
C PHE A 47 -1.44 4.98 28.79
N ARG A 48 -1.85 5.45 29.97
CA ARG A 48 -1.22 5.12 31.26
C ARG A 48 -1.46 3.67 31.67
N GLU A 49 -2.64 3.11 31.37
CA GLU A 49 -2.93 1.68 31.53
C GLU A 49 -2.07 0.85 30.56
N SER A 50 -1.89 1.31 29.32
CA SER A 50 -0.97 0.68 28.35
C SER A 50 0.52 0.90 28.66
N ALA A 51 0.86 1.88 29.52
CA ALA A 51 2.23 2.15 29.97
C ALA A 51 2.73 1.07 30.95
N ALA A 52 1.81 0.32 31.59
CA ALA A 52 2.13 -1.02 32.06
C ALA A 52 2.21 -1.93 30.82
N VAL A 53 3.34 -1.86 30.10
CA VAL A 53 3.57 -2.38 28.73
C VAL A 53 2.78 -3.66 28.47
N ALA A 54 1.57 -3.49 27.93
CA ALA A 54 0.76 -4.62 27.52
C ALA A 54 1.54 -5.35 26.41
N PRO A 55 1.46 -6.69 26.35
CA PRO A 55 2.04 -7.43 25.24
C PRO A 55 1.62 -6.82 23.89
N TYR A 56 2.54 -6.68 22.94
CA TYR A 56 2.26 -6.00 21.67
C TYR A 56 1.10 -6.65 20.89
N ASP A 57 0.82 -7.93 21.11
CA ASP A 57 -0.30 -8.65 20.50
C ASP A 57 -1.67 -8.36 21.16
N THR A 58 -1.71 -7.56 22.22
CA THR A 58 -2.95 -7.14 22.89
C THR A 58 -3.84 -6.34 21.94
N VAL A 59 -5.02 -6.87 21.64
CA VAL A 59 -5.97 -6.25 20.71
C VAL A 59 -6.93 -5.32 21.45
N TYR A 60 -6.99 -4.07 21.02
CA TYR A 60 -7.99 -3.11 21.49
C TYR A 60 -9.04 -2.86 20.42
N TYR A 61 -10.22 -2.41 20.86
CA TYR A 61 -11.36 -2.15 19.98
C TYR A 61 -11.95 -0.78 20.25
N PHE A 62 -12.37 -0.09 19.20
CA PHE A 62 -13.24 1.08 19.30
C PHE A 62 -14.45 0.92 18.39
N ASP A 63 -15.55 1.57 18.74
CA ASP A 63 -16.76 1.58 17.93
C ASP A 63 -16.60 2.58 16.78
N GLN A 64 -16.36 2.08 15.58
CA GLN A 64 -16.29 2.87 14.35
C GLN A 64 -17.66 2.92 13.68
N LEU A 65 -18.01 4.06 13.08
CA LEU A 65 -19.22 4.18 12.28
C LEU A 65 -19.19 3.23 11.07
N THR A 66 -20.29 2.54 10.84
CA THR A 66 -20.46 1.73 9.63
C THR A 66 -20.59 2.61 8.39
N ASP A 67 -21.16 3.80 8.54
CA ASP A 67 -21.30 4.80 7.50
C ASP A 67 -20.99 6.17 8.12
N HIS A 68 -19.98 6.86 7.55
CA HIS A 68 -19.55 8.17 8.06
C HIS A 68 -20.50 9.29 7.65
N ASP A 69 -21.35 9.08 6.63
CA ASP A 69 -22.35 10.04 6.16
C ASP A 69 -23.73 9.78 6.81
N ASP A 70 -23.98 8.55 7.30
CA ASP A 70 -25.22 8.17 8.00
C ASP A 70 -24.95 7.37 9.30
N PRO A 71 -24.76 8.06 10.45
CA PRO A 71 -24.50 7.41 11.73
C PRO A 71 -25.63 6.48 12.22
N SER A 72 -26.84 6.59 11.67
CA SER A 72 -27.97 5.73 12.06
C SER A 72 -27.77 4.26 11.65
N LYS A 73 -26.80 4.00 10.76
CA LYS A 73 -26.39 2.65 10.33
C LYS A 73 -25.59 1.89 11.38
N GLY A 74 -25.33 2.50 12.54
CA GLY A 74 -24.69 1.85 13.69
C GLY A 74 -23.18 1.76 13.55
N THR A 75 -22.58 0.98 14.44
CA THR A 75 -21.12 0.86 14.58
C THR A 75 -20.63 -0.57 14.43
N PHE A 76 -19.33 -0.72 14.20
CA PHE A 76 -18.62 -1.99 14.28
C PHE A 76 -17.35 -1.84 15.12
N LYS A 77 -16.88 -2.95 15.68
CA LYS A 77 -15.64 -2.99 16.46
C LYS A 77 -14.43 -2.98 15.53
N GLN A 78 -13.72 -1.86 15.46
CA GLN A 78 -12.47 -1.73 14.70
C GLN A 78 -11.28 -2.02 15.62
N ARG A 79 -10.38 -2.91 15.15
CA ARG A 79 -9.17 -3.30 15.88
C ARG A 79 -8.06 -2.26 15.77
N TYR A 80 -7.37 -2.03 16.88
CA TYR A 80 -6.15 -1.25 16.94
C TYR A 80 -5.19 -1.76 18.01
N TRP A 81 -3.91 -1.40 17.87
CA TRP A 81 -2.84 -1.75 18.79
C TRP A 81 -2.10 -0.48 19.19
N PRO A 82 -2.34 0.04 20.41
CA PRO A 82 -1.57 1.12 20.98
C PRO A 82 -0.31 0.59 21.67
N SER A 83 0.76 1.37 21.66
CA SER A 83 1.89 1.18 22.57
C SER A 83 2.38 2.53 23.06
N ALA A 84 2.45 2.66 24.39
CA ALA A 84 3.00 3.82 25.08
C ALA A 84 4.33 3.48 25.79
N GLU A 85 4.98 2.36 25.44
CA GLU A 85 6.21 1.87 26.09
C GLU A 85 7.30 2.94 26.15
N PHE A 86 7.39 3.79 25.12
CA PHE A 86 8.37 4.87 25.04
C PHE A 86 7.73 6.25 25.05
N TYR A 87 6.47 6.40 25.46
CA TYR A 87 5.82 7.70 25.47
C TYR A 87 6.35 8.58 26.61
N THR A 88 6.66 9.83 26.28
CA THR A 88 6.93 10.89 27.25
C THR A 88 5.84 11.94 27.15
N GLU A 89 5.37 12.46 28.27
CA GLU A 89 4.30 13.46 28.30
C GLU A 89 4.58 14.64 27.36
N GLY A 90 3.59 15.00 26.52
CA GLY A 90 3.72 16.04 25.50
C GLY A 90 4.35 15.57 24.19
N GLY A 91 4.73 14.29 24.09
CA GLY A 91 5.20 13.67 22.87
C GLY A 91 4.09 13.42 21.84
N PRO A 92 4.44 13.15 20.57
CA PRO A 92 3.47 12.99 19.50
C PRO A 92 2.75 11.63 19.54
N ILE A 93 1.64 11.52 18.82
CA ILE A 93 1.03 10.23 18.47
C ILE A 93 1.48 9.88 17.04
N ILE A 94 2.04 8.69 16.88
CA ILE A 94 2.41 8.11 15.59
C ILE A 94 1.32 7.15 15.19
N PHE A 95 0.52 7.60 14.23
CA PHE A 95 -0.54 6.80 13.63
C PHE A 95 0.00 5.99 12.46
N MET A 96 -0.20 4.68 12.51
CA MET A 96 0.15 3.75 11.44
C MET A 96 -1.12 3.13 10.86
N ASN A 97 -1.18 3.08 9.54
CA ASN A 97 -2.24 2.40 8.82
C ASN A 97 -1.73 1.05 8.32
N ALA A 98 -2.39 -0.05 8.72
CA ALA A 98 -1.97 -1.39 8.35
C ALA A 98 -2.16 -1.70 6.85
N GLY A 99 -2.87 -0.87 6.08
CA GLY A 99 -3.10 -1.15 4.67
C GLY A 99 -4.02 -2.34 4.44
N GLU A 100 -3.73 -3.17 3.45
CA GLU A 100 -4.63 -4.23 2.96
C GLU A 100 -4.33 -5.61 3.56
N VAL A 101 -3.80 -5.64 4.79
CA VAL A 101 -3.42 -6.87 5.48
C VAL A 101 -4.05 -6.95 6.87
N ASP A 102 -4.01 -8.15 7.46
CA ASP A 102 -4.23 -8.30 8.89
C ASP A 102 -3.05 -7.69 9.66
N ALA A 103 -3.35 -6.67 10.46
CA ALA A 103 -2.40 -5.91 11.24
C ALA A 103 -1.73 -6.73 12.35
N SER A 104 -2.32 -7.86 12.79
CA SER A 104 -1.83 -8.66 13.91
C SER A 104 -0.34 -9.07 13.76
N GLY A 105 0.06 -9.50 12.56
CA GLY A 105 1.45 -9.85 12.24
C GLY A 105 2.38 -8.64 12.07
N THR A 106 1.84 -7.49 11.67
CA THR A 106 2.61 -6.25 11.54
C THR A 106 3.03 -5.71 12.90
N VAL A 107 2.18 -5.82 13.92
CA VAL A 107 2.47 -5.30 15.26
C VAL A 107 3.67 -6.01 15.89
N THR A 108 3.65 -7.34 15.91
CA THR A 108 4.70 -8.17 16.52
C THR A 108 6.04 -8.07 15.80
N SER A 109 6.05 -7.75 14.50
CA SER A 109 7.27 -7.58 13.72
C SER A 109 7.81 -6.14 13.71
N THR A 110 6.95 -5.13 13.85
CA THR A 110 7.33 -3.73 13.68
C THR A 110 7.63 -3.04 15.02
N PHE A 111 6.78 -3.21 16.03
CA PHE A 111 6.89 -2.46 17.29
C PHE A 111 8.23 -2.74 18.01
N PRO A 112 8.72 -4.00 18.15
CA PRO A 112 10.01 -4.25 18.81
C PRO A 112 11.22 -3.75 18.01
N ARG A 113 11.06 -3.54 16.70
CA ARG A 113 12.13 -3.16 15.77
C ARG A 113 12.19 -1.66 15.52
N MET A 114 11.30 -0.87 16.13
CA MET A 114 11.28 0.57 15.92
C MET A 114 12.55 1.22 16.51
N PRO A 115 13.27 2.03 15.72
CA PRO A 115 14.44 2.76 16.19
C PRO A 115 14.16 3.64 17.40
N SER A 116 15.22 3.98 18.14
CA SER A 116 15.14 4.84 19.31
C SER A 116 14.56 6.24 19.06
N PHE A 117 14.53 6.70 17.81
CA PHE A 117 13.90 7.96 17.42
C PHE A 117 12.39 8.00 17.71
N TYR A 118 11.71 6.85 17.72
CA TYR A 118 10.28 6.73 18.05
C TYR A 118 10.01 6.81 19.58
N ARG A 119 11.05 6.96 20.41
CA ARG A 119 11.00 6.85 21.89
C ARG A 119 10.42 8.04 22.66
N THR A 120 9.54 8.79 22.03
CA THR A 120 8.77 9.83 22.72
C THR A 120 7.30 9.79 22.33
N ALA A 121 6.90 8.82 21.50
CA ALA A 121 5.58 8.79 20.90
C ALA A 121 4.71 7.65 21.42
N VAL A 122 3.40 7.88 21.43
CA VAL A 122 2.42 6.78 21.41
C VAL A 122 2.35 6.25 19.98
N ILE A 123 2.46 4.94 19.79
CA ILE A 123 2.25 4.32 18.49
C ILE A 123 0.84 3.73 18.46
N VAL A 124 0.08 4.02 17.41
CA VAL A 124 -1.25 3.43 17.20
C VAL A 124 -1.30 2.82 15.80
N LEU A 125 -1.35 1.50 15.72
CA LEU A 125 -1.63 0.80 14.46
C LEU A 125 -3.13 0.49 14.35
N VAL A 126 -3.78 0.94 13.28
CA VAL A 126 -5.20 0.68 13.04
C VAL A 126 -5.39 -0.24 11.85
N GLN A 127 -6.23 -1.27 12.04
CA GLN A 127 -6.66 -2.19 10.99
C GLN A 127 -7.55 -1.45 9.98
N LYS A 128 -7.26 -1.54 8.68
CA LYS A 128 -8.16 -1.04 7.62
C LYS A 128 -9.43 -1.90 7.57
N ARG A 129 -10.58 -1.23 7.41
CA ARG A 129 -11.87 -1.90 7.18
C ARG A 129 -11.90 -2.62 5.83
N CYS A 130 -12.40 -3.85 5.83
CA CYS A 130 -12.78 -4.59 4.63
C CYS A 130 -14.31 -4.66 4.50
N ARG A 131 -14.82 -4.88 3.28
CA ARG A 131 -16.26 -4.98 3.01
C ARG A 131 -16.91 -6.19 3.69
N GLU A 132 -16.13 -7.24 3.96
CA GLU A 132 -16.52 -8.42 4.72
C GLU A 132 -15.49 -8.65 5.84
N PRO A 133 -15.90 -8.63 7.13
CA PRO A 133 -14.99 -8.81 8.26
C PRO A 133 -14.46 -10.24 8.41
N ASP A 134 -15.17 -11.23 7.84
CA ASP A 134 -14.93 -12.66 8.09
C ASP A 134 -14.43 -13.41 6.84
N ARG A 135 -14.50 -12.78 5.66
CA ARG A 135 -14.02 -13.34 4.39
C ARG A 135 -12.73 -12.66 3.98
N TRP A 136 -11.61 -13.25 4.38
CA TRP A 136 -10.26 -12.85 3.99
C TRP A 136 -9.89 -13.31 2.57
N GLU A 137 -10.82 -13.20 1.61
CA GLU A 137 -10.46 -13.31 0.19
C GLU A 137 -9.75 -12.00 -0.19
N LEU A 138 -8.44 -11.97 0.09
CA LEU A 138 -7.54 -10.84 -0.14
C LEU A 138 -7.67 -10.26 -1.56
N PRO A 139 -7.95 -8.96 -1.72
CA PRO A 139 -7.06 -8.14 -2.52
C PRO A 139 -5.70 -8.18 -1.83
N ARG A 140 -4.70 -8.69 -2.54
CA ARG A 140 -3.34 -8.95 -2.06
C ARG A 140 -2.72 -7.75 -1.30
N PRO A 141 -1.88 -7.99 -0.28
CA PRO A 141 -1.16 -6.95 0.45
C PRO A 141 -0.50 -5.93 -0.48
N SER A 142 -0.84 -4.64 -0.38
CA SER A 142 -0.15 -3.57 -1.09
C SER A 142 0.38 -2.53 -0.11
N VAL A 143 1.70 -2.53 0.09
CA VAL A 143 2.42 -1.49 0.85
C VAL A 143 2.18 -0.11 0.24
N ALA A 144 2.11 -0.04 -1.09
CA ALA A 144 1.79 1.18 -1.81
C ALA A 144 0.39 1.74 -1.48
N ALA A 145 -0.60 0.85 -1.27
CA ALA A 145 -1.94 1.25 -0.86
C ALA A 145 -1.97 1.81 0.57
N ALA A 146 -1.21 1.19 1.50
CA ALA A 146 -1.07 1.67 2.87
C ALA A 146 -0.50 3.11 2.91
N HIS A 147 0.57 3.36 2.15
CA HIS A 147 1.21 4.68 2.10
C HIS A 147 0.41 5.72 1.28
N GLY A 148 -0.35 5.27 0.28
CA GLY A 148 -1.34 6.12 -0.40
C GLY A 148 -2.38 6.68 0.58
N LEU A 149 -2.89 5.83 1.49
CA LEU A 149 -3.83 6.26 2.52
C LEU A 149 -3.23 7.32 3.45
N VAL A 150 -1.95 7.20 3.85
CA VAL A 150 -1.28 8.24 4.66
C VAL A 150 -1.32 9.60 3.96
N SER A 151 -1.03 9.62 2.65
CA SER A 151 -1.03 10.86 1.85
C SER A 151 -2.43 11.47 1.70
N TRP A 152 -3.46 10.63 1.55
CA TRP A 152 -4.85 11.10 1.48
C TRP A 152 -5.37 11.56 2.84
N MET A 153 -5.03 10.87 3.93
CA MET A 153 -5.44 11.21 5.29
C MET A 153 -4.95 12.60 5.70
N ILE A 154 -3.67 12.91 5.49
CA ILE A 154 -3.12 14.24 5.80
C ILE A 154 -3.70 15.36 4.94
N THR A 155 -4.09 15.04 3.70
CA THR A 155 -4.71 16.01 2.80
C THR A 155 -6.17 16.26 3.16
N ALA A 156 -6.91 15.22 3.56
CA ALA A 156 -8.33 15.28 3.90
C ALA A 156 -8.59 15.84 5.31
N HIS A 157 -7.67 15.56 6.26
CA HIS A 157 -7.78 15.96 7.66
C HIS A 157 -6.50 16.65 8.16
N PRO A 158 -6.15 17.82 7.59
CA PRO A 158 -4.93 18.55 7.96
C PRO A 158 -4.98 19.14 9.38
N ASP A 159 -6.16 19.18 10.00
CA ASP A 159 -6.42 19.55 11.39
C ASP A 159 -6.14 18.40 12.37
N VAL A 160 -6.10 17.16 11.89
CA VAL A 160 -5.85 15.95 12.68
C VAL A 160 -4.44 15.40 12.49
N PHE A 161 -3.93 15.42 11.25
CA PHE A 161 -2.60 14.90 10.92
C PHE A 161 -1.66 16.02 10.49
N TRP A 162 -0.54 16.19 11.22
CA TRP A 162 0.43 17.26 10.94
C TRP A 162 1.53 16.86 9.96
N ILE A 163 1.99 15.60 10.04
CA ILE A 163 3.09 15.08 9.22
C ILE A 163 2.75 13.65 8.82
N GLY A 164 2.94 13.33 7.54
CA GLY A 164 2.76 11.99 6.99
C GLY A 164 4.06 11.48 6.37
N TYR A 165 4.45 10.26 6.70
CA TYR A 165 5.52 9.54 6.02
C TYR A 165 4.93 8.44 5.15
N ALA A 166 5.15 8.53 3.85
CA ALA A 166 4.54 7.66 2.86
C ALA A 166 5.59 7.18 1.85
N SER A 167 6.31 6.10 2.16
CA SER A 167 7.32 5.55 1.26
C SER A 167 6.65 4.77 0.12
N SER A 168 7.08 4.95 -1.13
CA SER A 168 6.51 4.19 -2.26
C SER A 168 4.98 4.32 -2.43
N ALA A 169 4.40 5.45 -2.01
CA ALA A 169 2.97 5.72 -2.11
C ALA A 169 2.56 5.99 -3.56
N VAL A 170 1.65 5.18 -4.10
CA VAL A 170 1.09 5.40 -5.44
C VAL A 170 -0.12 6.34 -5.32
N VAL A 171 0.15 7.63 -5.11
CA VAL A 171 -0.87 8.68 -4.98
C VAL A 171 -1.42 9.15 -6.33
N GLN A 172 -0.70 8.85 -7.41
CA GLN A 172 -1.13 9.07 -8.78
C GLN A 172 -1.07 7.74 -9.51
N VAL A 173 -2.23 7.20 -9.85
CA VAL A 173 -2.32 5.98 -10.67
C VAL A 173 -1.82 6.32 -12.06
N GLN A 174 -0.55 6.00 -12.32
CA GLN A 174 -0.12 5.80 -13.69
C GLN A 174 -0.72 4.48 -14.15
N LEU A 175 -1.43 4.48 -15.27
CA LEU A 175 -1.90 3.23 -15.91
C LEU A 175 -0.74 2.22 -15.91
N LEU A 176 -1.01 0.97 -15.51
CA LEU A 176 -0.03 -0.13 -15.36
C LEU A 176 1.02 -0.20 -16.50
N LEU A 177 0.62 0.20 -17.70
CA LEU A 177 1.46 0.36 -18.89
C LEU A 177 2.70 1.26 -18.71
N ALA A 178 2.65 2.30 -17.87
CA ALA A 178 3.77 3.22 -17.67
C ALA A 178 4.89 2.56 -16.83
N ILE A 179 4.53 1.80 -15.80
CA ILE A 179 5.48 1.06 -14.97
C ILE A 179 6.17 -0.02 -15.81
N LEU A 180 5.41 -0.80 -16.58
CA LEU A 180 5.97 -1.84 -17.46
C LEU A 180 6.90 -1.25 -18.55
N ARG A 181 6.55 -0.10 -19.14
CA ARG A 181 7.41 0.59 -20.12
C ARG A 181 8.69 1.17 -19.53
N THR A 182 8.73 1.41 -18.23
CA THR A 182 9.95 1.88 -17.57
C THR A 182 10.96 0.74 -17.46
N HIS A 183 10.50 -0.49 -17.24
CA HIS A 183 11.38 -1.67 -17.18
C HIS A 183 12.10 -1.91 -18.52
N SER A 184 11.42 -1.84 -19.67
CA SER A 184 12.12 -1.98 -20.96
C SER A 184 13.09 -0.84 -21.28
N ARG A 185 12.92 0.32 -20.63
CA ARG A 185 13.78 1.49 -20.81
C ARG A 185 15.03 1.46 -19.94
N GLU A 186 14.93 0.99 -18.70
CA GLU A 186 16.03 1.06 -17.73
C GLU A 186 16.84 -0.24 -17.64
N TYR A 187 16.31 -1.38 -18.08
CA TYR A 187 17.04 -2.65 -18.08
C TYR A 187 18.08 -2.72 -19.21
N ALA A 188 19.05 -3.62 -19.05
CA ALA A 188 20.04 -3.93 -20.08
C ALA A 188 19.33 -4.28 -21.40
N LYS A 189 19.67 -3.56 -22.47
CA LYS A 189 18.91 -3.57 -23.73
C LYS A 189 18.85 -4.94 -24.40
N ASN A 190 19.90 -5.73 -24.25
CA ASN A 190 19.94 -7.11 -24.73
C ASN A 190 18.96 -8.02 -23.97
N CYS A 191 18.85 -7.87 -22.66
CA CYS A 191 17.94 -8.64 -21.82
C CYS A 191 16.48 -8.23 -22.08
N SER A 192 16.18 -6.93 -22.07
CA SER A 192 14.82 -6.45 -22.31
C SER A 192 14.30 -6.81 -23.70
N ALA A 193 15.16 -6.72 -24.74
CA ALA A 193 14.78 -7.09 -26.10
C ALA A 193 14.54 -8.60 -26.24
N ALA A 194 15.33 -9.44 -25.56
CA ALA A 194 15.11 -10.88 -25.56
C ALA A 194 13.78 -11.27 -24.89
N VAL A 195 13.47 -10.65 -23.74
CA VAL A 195 12.18 -10.86 -23.06
C VAL A 195 11.00 -10.40 -23.93
N GLU A 196 11.09 -9.23 -24.55
CA GLU A 196 10.06 -8.73 -25.48
C GLU A 196 9.87 -9.67 -26.68
N ALA A 197 10.95 -10.20 -27.25
CA ALA A 197 10.88 -11.15 -28.37
C ALA A 197 10.25 -12.49 -27.97
N VAL A 198 10.57 -13.01 -26.78
CA VAL A 198 9.97 -14.25 -26.25
C VAL A 198 8.48 -14.06 -26.01
N ILE A 199 8.07 -12.94 -25.39
CA ILE A 199 6.65 -12.65 -25.16
C ILE A 199 5.89 -12.54 -26.49
N ALA A 200 6.44 -11.81 -27.47
CA ALA A 200 5.83 -11.68 -28.79
C ALA A 200 5.65 -13.03 -29.50
N TYR A 201 6.63 -13.92 -29.39
CA TYR A 201 6.55 -15.27 -29.95
C TYR A 201 5.49 -16.13 -29.24
N ILE A 202 5.42 -16.07 -27.90
CA ILE A 202 4.38 -16.77 -27.13
C ILE A 202 2.99 -16.27 -27.54
N ASP A 203 2.80 -14.95 -27.64
CA ASP A 203 1.54 -14.35 -28.09
C ASP A 203 1.16 -14.84 -29.49
N GLU A 204 2.09 -14.82 -30.45
CA GLU A 204 1.86 -15.31 -31.81
C GLU A 204 1.38 -16.76 -31.82
N VAL A 205 2.07 -17.65 -31.10
CA VAL A 205 1.71 -19.08 -31.04
C VAL A 205 0.38 -19.30 -30.30
N PHE A 206 0.12 -18.55 -29.23
CA PHE A 206 -1.07 -18.72 -28.40
C PHE A 206 -2.34 -18.13 -29.03
N PHE A 207 -2.22 -17.09 -29.84
CA PHE A 207 -3.32 -16.56 -30.66
C PHE A 207 -3.47 -17.28 -32.01
N GLY A 208 -2.48 -18.08 -32.41
CA GLY A 208 -2.51 -18.92 -33.60
C GLY A 208 -3.24 -20.25 -33.42
N THR A 209 -3.12 -21.13 -34.42
CA THR A 209 -3.76 -22.46 -34.46
C THR A 209 -2.78 -23.62 -34.29
N ASP A 210 -1.49 -23.35 -34.06
CA ASP A 210 -0.44 -24.37 -33.94
C ASP A 210 -0.47 -25.00 -32.54
N THR A 211 -1.30 -26.03 -32.39
CA THR A 211 -1.49 -26.73 -31.12
C THR A 211 -0.26 -27.50 -30.68
N GLU A 212 0.59 -27.95 -31.61
CA GLU A 212 1.85 -28.64 -31.28
C GLU A 212 2.81 -27.69 -30.59
N MET A 213 3.00 -26.49 -31.16
CA MET A 213 3.86 -25.48 -30.56
C MET A 213 3.29 -24.92 -29.26
N GLN A 214 1.97 -24.79 -29.14
CA GLN A 214 1.31 -24.43 -27.87
C GLN A 214 1.64 -25.45 -26.77
N MET A 215 1.45 -26.75 -27.04
CA MET A 215 1.78 -27.83 -26.08
C MET A 215 3.28 -27.85 -25.74
N LYS A 216 4.16 -27.57 -26.71
CA LYS A 216 5.60 -27.52 -26.49
C LYS A 216 5.99 -26.36 -25.56
N ILE A 217 5.44 -25.17 -25.74
CA ILE A 217 5.68 -24.01 -24.87
C ILE A 217 5.16 -24.29 -23.45
N GLN A 218 3.96 -24.85 -23.33
CA GLN A 218 3.40 -25.29 -22.05
C GLN A 218 4.31 -26.31 -21.34
N SER A 219 4.83 -27.29 -22.08
CA SER A 219 5.74 -28.30 -21.53
C SER A 219 7.09 -27.73 -21.09
N ILE A 220 7.68 -26.79 -21.83
CA ILE A 220 8.96 -26.17 -21.47
C ILE A 220 8.81 -25.28 -20.23
N SER A 221 7.67 -24.60 -20.11
CA SER A 221 7.38 -23.71 -18.98
C SER A 221 6.92 -24.44 -17.72
N GLY A 222 6.58 -25.73 -17.81
CA GLY A 222 6.05 -26.52 -16.70
C GLY A 222 4.56 -26.29 -16.40
N PHE A 223 3.83 -25.58 -17.28
CA PHE A 223 2.40 -25.29 -17.15
C PHE A 223 1.59 -25.98 -18.25
N ASN A 224 1.19 -27.23 -18.02
CA ASN A 224 0.49 -28.07 -19.00
C ASN A 224 -1.05 -27.99 -18.97
N SER A 225 -1.62 -26.98 -18.30
CA SER A 225 -3.08 -26.89 -18.10
C SER A 225 -3.78 -26.09 -19.19
N SER A 226 -3.32 -24.87 -19.49
CA SER A 226 -3.86 -24.03 -20.56
C SER A 226 -2.93 -22.87 -20.92
N ASN A 227 -3.09 -22.31 -22.12
CA ASN A 227 -2.39 -21.08 -22.53
C ASN A 227 -2.64 -19.94 -21.53
N LEU A 228 -3.88 -19.81 -21.04
CA LEU A 228 -4.24 -18.78 -20.06
C LEU A 228 -3.48 -18.98 -18.74
N ALA A 229 -3.44 -20.21 -18.22
CA ALA A 229 -2.72 -20.50 -16.98
C ALA A 229 -1.22 -20.20 -17.08
N LEU A 230 -0.59 -20.48 -18.23
CA LEU A 230 0.80 -20.08 -18.46
C LEU A 230 0.95 -18.55 -18.45
N VAL A 231 0.12 -17.82 -19.20
CA VAL A 231 0.20 -16.35 -19.25
C VAL A 231 -0.06 -15.74 -17.85
N GLU A 232 -0.95 -16.34 -17.07
CA GLU A 232 -1.17 -15.96 -15.67
C GLU A 232 0.00 -16.31 -14.75
N ALA A 233 0.80 -17.33 -15.07
CA ALA A 233 2.01 -17.67 -14.35
C ALA A 233 3.18 -16.76 -14.69
N LEU A 234 3.31 -16.31 -15.95
CA LEU A 234 4.38 -15.39 -16.38
C LEU A 234 4.36 -14.06 -15.62
N ARG A 235 3.20 -13.59 -15.16
CA ARG A 235 3.09 -12.41 -14.29
C ARG A 235 3.46 -12.69 -12.82
N SER A 236 3.58 -13.94 -12.40
CA SER A 236 3.83 -14.33 -11.01
C SER A 236 5.15 -13.79 -10.48
N ASP A 237 6.18 -13.74 -11.32
CA ASP A 237 7.50 -13.22 -10.95
C ASP A 237 7.44 -11.72 -10.60
N LEU A 238 6.67 -10.93 -11.36
CA LEU A 238 6.45 -9.52 -11.01
C LEU A 238 5.70 -9.38 -9.68
N TRP A 239 4.80 -10.31 -9.37
CA TRP A 239 4.06 -10.30 -8.12
C TRP A 239 4.92 -10.69 -6.92
N SER A 240 5.72 -11.74 -7.03
CA SER A 240 6.61 -12.14 -5.93
C SER A 240 7.71 -11.09 -5.66
N TRP A 241 8.11 -10.31 -6.66
CA TRP A 241 8.93 -9.11 -6.45
C TRP A 241 8.18 -8.02 -5.67
N GLN A 242 6.92 -7.73 -6.02
CA GLN A 242 6.12 -6.72 -5.31
C GLN A 242 5.75 -7.11 -3.87
N GLU A 243 5.72 -8.41 -3.57
CA GLU A 243 5.42 -8.93 -2.24
C GLU A 243 6.62 -8.84 -1.28
N LEU A 244 7.83 -8.56 -1.78
CA LEU A 244 9.01 -8.40 -0.95
C LEU A 244 8.78 -7.32 0.12
N GLN A 245 8.96 -7.71 1.38
CA GLN A 245 8.94 -6.82 2.52
C GLN A 245 10.38 -6.52 2.95
N PRO A 246 10.64 -5.41 3.68
CA PRO A 246 11.95 -5.16 4.28
C PRO A 246 12.44 -6.30 5.20
N THR A 247 11.53 -7.15 5.66
CA THR A 247 11.82 -8.34 6.48
C THR A 247 12.03 -9.62 5.67
N THR A 248 11.86 -9.59 4.35
CA THR A 248 12.03 -10.77 3.49
C THR A 248 13.51 -11.20 3.49
N GLY A 249 13.76 -12.43 3.94
CA GLY A 249 15.10 -12.99 4.08
C GLY A 249 15.61 -13.69 2.82
N SER A 250 16.82 -14.26 2.91
CA SER A 250 17.56 -14.81 1.78
C SER A 250 17.03 -16.08 1.13
N GLY A 251 15.90 -16.59 1.61
CA GLY A 251 15.22 -17.75 1.03
C GLY A 251 14.08 -17.40 0.05
N ALA A 252 13.86 -16.11 -0.22
CA ALA A 252 12.82 -15.67 -1.16
C ALA A 252 13.28 -15.81 -2.62
N SER A 253 12.31 -15.86 -3.55
CA SER A 253 12.56 -16.04 -4.99
C SER A 253 13.47 -14.98 -5.63
N PHE A 254 13.64 -13.82 -4.99
CA PHE A 254 14.40 -12.66 -5.49
C PHE A 254 15.52 -12.21 -4.54
N TYR A 255 16.30 -13.14 -4.00
CA TYR A 255 17.42 -12.83 -3.10
C TYR A 255 18.77 -13.32 -3.64
#